data_AF-U2GQZ0-F1
#
_entry.id   AF-U2GQZ0-F1
#
_cell.length_a   1.000
_cell.length_b   1.000
_cell.length_c   1.000
_cell.angle_alpha   90.00
_cell.angle_beta   90.00
_cell.angle_gamma   90.00
#
_symmetry.space_group_name_H-M   'P 1'
#
loop_
_entity.id
_entity.type
_entity.pdbx_description
1 polymer ?
#
loop_
_entity_poly.entity_id
_entity_poly.type
_entity_poly.pdbx_seq_one_letter_code
_entity_poly.pdbx_strand_id
1 'polypeptide(L)'
;MGNNIYVAYALWLLTGWLGAHRIYLGKFITGFLMMGLFFVGTSLAVILIGYLFLAIWSIWWIIDAFLVGAYVEKNLQKAELKERVKLKDKEEDLKRLYELFESGAISKAEFEARKEILFR
;
A
#
# COMPACT_ATOMS: atom_id res chain seq x y z
N MET A 1 3.50 0.13 2.15
CA MET A 1 2.42 1.14 2.20
C MET A 1 2.06 1.38 3.65
N GLY A 2 1.28 2.41 3.96
CA GLY A 2 0.82 2.67 5.33
C GLY A 2 -0.12 1.59 5.84
N ASN A 3 0.28 0.94 6.94
CA ASN A 3 -0.44 -0.18 7.57
C ASN A 3 -1.04 0.19 8.92
N ASN A 4 -0.69 1.37 9.45
CA ASN A 4 -1.13 1.80 10.78
C ASN A 4 -2.38 2.69 10.65
N ILE A 5 -3.49 2.20 11.20
CA ILE A 5 -4.79 2.88 11.16
C ILE A 5 -4.75 4.24 11.87
N TYR A 6 -4.07 4.33 13.02
CA TYR A 6 -3.99 5.57 13.79
C TYR A 6 -3.19 6.63 13.06
N VAL A 7 -2.07 6.24 12.42
CA VAL A 7 -1.28 7.16 11.60
C VAL A 7 -2.10 7.63 10.39
N ALA A 8 -2.87 6.75 9.75
CA ALA A 8 -3.71 7.11 8.62
C ALA A 8 -4.79 8.14 9.01
N TYR A 9 -5.46 7.95 10.14
CA TYR A 9 -6.45 8.90 10.65
C TYR A 9 -5.83 10.21 11.17
N ALA A 10 -4.66 10.15 11.81
CA ALA A 10 -3.92 11.34 12.23
C ALA A 10 -3.54 12.21 11.02
N LEU A 11 -3.07 11.57 9.94
CA LEU A 11 -2.77 12.25 8.68
C LEU A 11 -4.02 12.82 8.02
N TRP A 12 -5.17 12.14 8.11
CA TRP A 12 -6.44 12.63 7.57
C TRP A 12 -6.95 13.87 8.33
N LEU A 13 -6.79 13.89 9.66
CA LEU A 13 -7.24 15.01 10.48
C LEU A 13 -6.32 16.23 10.37
N LEU A 14 -5.00 16.04 10.49
CA LEU A 14 -4.03 17.15 10.56
C LEU A 14 -3.64 17.68 9.18
N THR A 15 -3.48 16.76 8.22
CA THR A 15 -2.92 17.04 6.89
C THR A 15 -3.82 16.52 5.76
N GLY A 16 -5.05 16.09 6.08
CA GLY A 16 -5.92 15.48 5.08
C GLY A 16 -6.43 16.46 4.05
N TRP A 17 -6.38 17.75 4.38
CA TRP A 17 -6.65 18.82 3.43
C TRP A 17 -5.65 18.84 2.25
N LEU A 18 -4.43 18.34 2.46
CA LEU A 18 -3.40 18.12 1.43
C LEU A 18 -3.43 16.71 0.82
N GLY A 19 -4.35 15.84 1.23
CA GLY A 19 -4.40 14.45 0.75
C GLY A 19 -3.26 13.55 1.27
N ALA A 20 -2.56 13.94 2.34
CA ALA A 20 -1.41 13.20 2.87
C ALA A 20 -1.78 11.78 3.34
N HIS A 21 -2.97 11.58 3.91
CA HIS A 21 -3.48 10.25 4.27
C HIS A 21 -3.56 9.32 3.06
N ARG A 22 -3.94 9.82 1.89
CA ARG A 22 -3.98 9.02 0.66
C ARG A 22 -2.59 8.63 0.19
N ILE A 23 -1.63 9.55 0.24
CA ILE A 23 -0.25 9.31 -0.14
C ILE A 23 0.35 8.22 0.78
N TYR A 24 0.14 8.36 2.09
CA TYR A 24 0.55 7.35 3.07
C TYR A 24 -0.04 5.95 2.77
N LEU A 25 -1.32 5.91 2.39
CA LEU A 25 -2.01 4.68 2.00
C LEU A 25 -1.63 4.15 0.61
N GLY A 26 -0.68 4.80 -0.08
CA GLY A 26 -0.18 4.39 -1.39
C GLY A 26 -1.01 4.87 -2.59
N LYS A 27 -1.97 5.78 -2.36
CA LYS A 27 -2.85 6.36 -3.38
C LYS A 27 -2.35 7.72 -3.86
N PHE A 28 -1.14 7.74 -4.41
CA PHE A 28 -0.41 8.95 -4.82
C PHE A 28 -1.21 9.86 -5.76
N ILE A 29 -1.71 9.30 -6.88
CA ILE A 29 -2.43 10.08 -7.90
C ILE A 29 -3.61 10.82 -7.27
N THR A 30 -4.46 10.12 -6.53
CA THR A 30 -5.63 10.73 -5.87
C THR A 30 -5.25 11.68 -4.73
N GLY A 31 -4.12 11.45 -4.06
CA GLY A 31 -3.60 12.38 -3.04
C GLY A 31 -3.17 13.70 -3.66
N PHE A 32 -2.39 13.65 -4.74
CA PHE A 32 -1.97 14.85 -5.48
C PHE A 32 -3.14 15.56 -6.16
N LEU A 33 -4.14 14.83 -6.68
CA LEU A 33 -5.35 15.45 -7.21
C LEU A 33 -6.13 16.21 -6.14
N MET A 34 -6.25 15.65 -4.93
CA MET A 34 -6.91 16.32 -3.81
C MET A 34 -6.17 17.60 -3.40
N MET A 35 -4.84 17.54 -3.33
CA MET A 35 -3.98 18.70 -3.07
C MET A 35 -4.14 19.77 -4.16
N GLY A 36 -4.10 19.38 -5.43
CA GLY A 36 -4.30 20.30 -6.56
C GLY A 36 -5.68 20.95 -6.53
N LEU A 37 -6.73 20.18 -6.23
CA LEU A 37 -8.10 20.67 -6.12
C LEU A 37 -8.24 21.71 -5.00
N PHE A 38 -7.57 21.51 -3.86
CA PHE A 38 -7.52 22.48 -2.77
C PHE A 38 -6.85 23.80 -3.20
N PHE A 39 -5.67 23.72 -3.83
CA PHE A 39 -4.96 24.92 -4.26
C PHE A 39 -5.70 25.67 -5.38
N VAL A 40 -6.26 24.96 -6.36
CA VAL A 40 -7.07 25.55 -7.43
C VAL A 40 -8.33 26.19 -6.85
N GLY A 41 -9.04 25.49 -5.97
CA GLY A 41 -10.24 26.00 -5.32
C GLY A 41 -9.95 27.24 -4.48
N THR A 42 -8.86 27.24 -3.71
CA THR A 42 -8.47 28.40 -2.90
C THR A 42 -8.04 29.57 -3.79
N SER A 43 -7.28 29.32 -4.85
CA SER A 43 -6.80 30.36 -5.78
C SER A 43 -7.95 31.04 -6.53
N LEU A 44 -8.98 30.27 -6.92
CA LEU A 44 -10.17 30.78 -7.61
C LEU A 44 -11.25 31.31 -6.65
N ALA A 45 -11.09 31.17 -5.34
CA ALA A 45 -12.09 31.62 -4.35
C ALA A 45 -12.27 33.15 -4.36
N VAL A 46 -11.22 33.89 -4.75
CA VAL A 46 -11.23 35.35 -4.87
C VAL A 46 -12.26 35.87 -5.88
N ILE A 47 -12.62 35.06 -6.88
CA ILE A 47 -13.66 35.36 -7.88
C ILE A 47 -14.95 34.53 -7.67
N LEU A 48 -15.16 33.99 -6.46
CA LEU A 48 -16.29 33.16 -6.05
C LEU A 48 -16.41 31.78 -6.74
N ILE A 49 -15.77 31.55 -7.89
CA ILE A 49 -15.80 30.26 -8.61
C ILE A 49 -15.12 29.15 -7.79
N GLY A 50 -14.07 29.49 -7.05
CA GLY A 50 -13.30 28.54 -6.25
C GLY A 50 -14.10 27.77 -5.21
N TYR A 51 -15.20 28.34 -4.71
CA TYR A 51 -16.06 27.67 -3.74
C TYR A 51 -16.70 26.38 -4.28
N LEU A 52 -16.94 26.28 -5.60
CA LEU A 52 -17.42 25.04 -6.21
C LEU A 52 -16.38 23.92 -6.10
N PHE A 53 -15.12 24.22 -6.37
CA PHE A 53 -14.01 23.27 -6.24
C PHE A 53 -13.78 22.88 -4.77
N LEU A 54 -13.84 23.86 -3.86
CA LEU A 54 -13.71 23.61 -2.42
C LEU A 54 -14.88 22.79 -1.86
N ALA A 55 -16.09 22.93 -2.39
CA ALA A 55 -17.24 22.10 -2.01
C ALA A 55 -17.07 20.64 -2.44
N ILE A 56 -16.62 20.41 -3.68
CA ILE A 56 -16.30 19.05 -4.15
C ILE A 56 -15.19 18.44 -3.29
N TRP A 57 -14.15 19.23 -3.02
CA TRP A 57 -13.03 18.82 -2.18
C TRP A 57 -13.47 18.48 -0.75
N SER A 58 -14.34 19.28 -0.13
CA SER A 58 -14.75 19.08 1.26
C SER A 58 -15.63 17.84 1.41
N ILE A 59 -16.52 17.59 0.45
CA ILE A 59 -17.28 16.33 0.35
C ILE A 59 -16.31 15.16 0.22
N TRP A 60 -15.29 15.28 -0.64
CA TRP A 60 -14.31 14.22 -0.83
C TRP A 60 -13.50 13.92 0.44
N TRP A 61 -13.10 14.96 1.17
CA TRP A 61 -12.39 14.84 2.45
C TRP A 61 -13.25 14.16 3.53
N ILE A 62 -14.55 14.47 3.58
CA ILE A 62 -15.50 13.81 4.50
C ILE A 62 -15.70 12.34 4.13
N ILE A 63 -15.87 12.03 2.84
CA ILE A 63 -15.98 10.64 2.36
C ILE A 63 -14.73 9.83 2.76
N ASP A 64 -13.55 10.46 2.73
CA ASP A 64 -12.31 9.80 3.14
C ASP A 64 -12.30 9.36 4.62
N ALA A 65 -13.09 9.99 5.51
CA ALA A 65 -13.22 9.54 6.89
C ALA A 65 -13.70 8.07 6.97
N PHE A 66 -14.56 7.66 6.03
CA PHE A 66 -15.08 6.31 5.91
C PHE A 66 -14.15 5.39 5.10
N LEU A 67 -13.42 5.93 4.12
CA LEU A 67 -12.57 5.13 3.23
C LEU A 67 -11.19 4.81 3.81
N VAL A 68 -10.67 5.62 4.73
CA VAL A 68 -9.33 5.42 5.34
C VAL A 68 -9.20 4.03 5.95
N GLY A 69 -10.17 3.60 6.77
CA GLY A 69 -10.17 2.25 7.37
C GLY A 69 -10.13 1.14 6.32
N ALA A 70 -11.00 1.22 5.29
CA ALA A 70 -11.04 0.25 4.21
C ALA A 70 -9.73 0.16 3.42
N TYR A 71 -9.01 1.27 3.26
CA TYR A 71 -7.71 1.28 2.59
C TYR A 71 -6.60 0.68 3.44
N VAL A 72 -6.61 0.91 4.76
CA VAL A 72 -5.65 0.27 5.68
C VAL A 72 -5.84 -1.24 5.63
N GLU A 73 -7.07 -1.72 5.76
CA GLU A 73 -7.38 -3.15 5.71
C GLU A 73 -6.95 -3.78 4.38
N LYS A 74 -7.24 -3.12 3.25
CA LYS A 74 -6.79 -3.59 1.94
C LYS A 74 -5.26 -3.66 1.83
N ASN A 75 -4.54 -2.73 2.45
CA ASN A 75 -3.08 -2.75 2.47
C ASN A 75 -2.54 -3.90 3.35
N LEU A 76 -3.17 -4.19 4.48
CA LEU A 76 -2.85 -5.34 5.33
C LEU A 76 -3.08 -6.66 4.59
N GLN A 77 -4.25 -6.85 3.98
CA GLN A 77 -4.56 -8.05 3.19
C GLN A 77 -3.56 -8.27 2.04
N LYS A 78 -3.16 -7.19 1.36
CA LYS A 78 -2.12 -7.26 0.31
C LYS A 78 -0.76 -7.67 0.87
N ALA A 79 -0.39 -7.19 2.05
CA ALA A 79 0.86 -7.57 2.71
C ALA A 79 0.84 -9.06 3.09
N GLU A 80 -0.24 -9.52 3.71
CA GLU A 80 -0.42 -10.93 4.05
C GLU A 80 -0.42 -11.84 2.82
N LEU A 81 -1.12 -11.44 1.76
CA LEU A 81 -1.14 -12.20 0.51
C LEU A 81 0.27 -12.28 -0.10
N LYS A 82 1.03 -11.19 -0.09
CA LYS A 82 2.40 -11.17 -0.60
C LYS A 82 3.30 -12.13 0.17
N GLU A 83 3.19 -12.17 1.49
CA GLU A 83 3.95 -13.12 2.31
C GLU A 83 3.52 -14.58 2.05
N ARG A 84 2.20 -14.84 1.93
CA ARG A 84 1.69 -16.18 1.57
C ARG A 84 2.20 -16.65 0.21
N VAL A 85 2.21 -15.78 -0.80
CA VAL A 85 2.76 -16.09 -2.13
C VAL A 85 4.25 -16.38 -2.03
N LYS A 86 5.03 -15.54 -1.33
CA LYS A 86 6.47 -15.75 -1.12
C LYS A 86 6.78 -17.08 -0.42
N LEU A 87 5.98 -17.47 0.56
CA LEU A 87 6.11 -18.77 1.24
C LEU A 87 5.81 -19.92 0.29
N LYS A 88 4.75 -19.82 -0.51
CA LYS A 88 4.40 -20.82 -1.52
C LYS A 88 5.52 -20.99 -2.56
N ASP A 89 6.12 -19.89 -3.02
CA ASP A 89 7.25 -19.93 -3.95
C ASP A 89 8.46 -20.63 -3.30
N LYS A 90 8.77 -20.32 -2.03
CA LYS A 90 9.82 -21.03 -1.27
C LYS A 90 9.53 -22.52 -1.09
N GLU A 91 8.28 -22.91 -0.85
CA GLU A 91 7.88 -24.32 -0.77
C GLU A 91 8.07 -25.05 -2.11
N GLU A 92 7.74 -24.41 -3.22
CA GLU A 92 7.93 -24.96 -4.56
C GLU A 92 9.41 -25.12 -4.90
N ASP A 93 10.24 -24.12 -4.60
CA ASP A 93 11.68 -24.18 -4.80
C ASP A 93 12.34 -25.28 -3.94
N LEU A 94 11.88 -25.46 -2.70
CA LEU A 94 12.36 -26.55 -1.84
C LEU A 94 12.02 -27.93 -2.42
N LYS A 95 10.81 -28.11 -2.97
CA LYS A 95 10.42 -29.37 -3.63
C LYS A 95 11.31 -29.67 -4.83
N ARG A 96 11.58 -28.69 -5.68
CA ARG A 96 12.49 -28.84 -6.82
C ARG A 96 13.91 -29.21 -6.37
N LEU A 97 14.43 -28.60 -5.30
CA LEU A 97 15.72 -28.97 -4.74
C LEU A 97 15.75 -30.42 -4.23
N TYR A 98 14.66 -30.87 -3.61
CA TYR A 98 14.54 -32.25 -3.14
C TYR A 98 14.51 -33.26 -4.30
N GLU A 99 13.77 -32.97 -5.38
CA GLU A 99 13.73 -33.80 -6.59
C GLU A 99 15.11 -33.92 -7.28
N LEU A 100 15.87 -32.82 -7.31
CA LEU A 100 17.25 -32.83 -7.83
C LEU A 100 18.19 -33.69 -6.97
N PHE A 101 17.99 -33.68 -5.65
CA PHE A 101 18.76 -34.53 -4.74
C PHE A 101 18.40 -36.00 -4.90
N GLU A 102 17.10 -36.31 -5.00
CA GLU A 102 16.61 -37.69 -5.17
C GLU A 102 17.02 -38.30 -6.52
N SER A 103 17.03 -37.49 -7.59
CA SER A 103 17.54 -37.90 -8.91
C SER A 103 19.06 -38.04 -9.00
N GLY A 104 19.80 -37.71 -7.92
CA GLY A 104 21.25 -37.75 -7.88
C GLY A 104 21.94 -36.64 -8.68
N ALA A 105 21.19 -35.64 -9.16
CA ALA A 105 21.72 -34.51 -9.91
C ALA A 105 22.56 -33.56 -9.03
N ILE A 106 22.27 -33.50 -7.72
CA ILE A 106 23.03 -32.71 -6.73
C ILE A 106 23.42 -33.55 -5.52
N SER A 107 24.53 -33.18 -4.88
CA SER A 107 24.99 -33.84 -3.65
C SER A 107 24.23 -33.36 -2.41
N LYS A 108 24.24 -34.14 -1.31
CA LYS A 108 23.61 -33.75 -0.03
C LYS A 108 24.15 -32.43 0.52
N ALA A 109 25.45 -32.20 0.41
CA ALA A 109 26.09 -30.97 0.87
C ALA A 109 25.59 -29.76 0.07
N GLU A 110 25.42 -29.93 -1.24
CA GLU A 110 24.90 -28.89 -2.12
C GLU A 110 23.40 -28.60 -1.87
N PHE A 111 22.61 -29.65 -1.61
CA PHE A 111 21.20 -29.50 -1.22
C PHE A 111 21.05 -28.67 0.06
N GLU A 112 21.77 -29.01 1.14
CA GLU A 112 21.68 -28.27 2.40
C GLU A 112 22.14 -26.81 2.24
N ALA A 113 23.20 -26.56 1.47
CA ALA A 113 23.66 -25.20 1.19
C ALA A 113 22.60 -24.37 0.45
N ARG A 114 21.96 -24.93 -0.60
CA ARG A 114 20.91 -24.25 -1.36
C ARG A 114 19.64 -24.04 -0.55
N LYS A 115 19.27 -25.01 0.30
CA LYS A 115 18.15 -24.90 1.24
C LYS A 115 18.39 -23.79 2.26
N GLU A 116 19.59 -23.71 2.84
CA GLU A 116 19.95 -22.63 3.76
C GLU A 116 19.82 -21.26 3.09
N ILE A 117 20.31 -21.13 1.85
CA ILE A 117 20.18 -19.90 1.06
C ILE A 117 18.71 -19.53 0.81
N LEU A 118 17.85 -20.52 0.54
CA LEU A 118 16.42 -20.29 0.26
C LEU A 118 15.65 -19.74 1.47
N PHE A 119 16.04 -20.14 2.68
CA PHE A 119 15.36 -19.75 3.93
C PHE A 119 16.01 -18.57 4.67
N ARG A 120 17.19 -18.14 4.24
CA ARG A 120 17.80 -16.87 4.64
C ARG A 120 16.97 -15.66 4.20
#